data_AF-A0A250I650-F1
#
_entry.id   AF-A0A250I650-F1
#
_cell.length_a   1.000
_cell.length_b   1.000
_cell.length_c   1.000
_cell.angle_alpha   90.00
_cell.angle_beta   90.00
_cell.angle_gamma   90.00
#
_symmetry.space_group_name_H-M   'P 1'
#
loop_
_entity.id
_entity.type
_entity.pdbx_description
1 polymer ?
#
loop_
_entity_poly.entity_id
_entity_poly.type
_entity_poly.pdbx_seq_one_letter_code
_entity_poly.pdbx_strand_id
1 'polypeptide(L)'
;MAEQARRRAGVARVFVGQPERLAAAWRRSRFAEARKEGAPPRNQLDQLVEPFIREIGRSLEGTEGSAWSRTRAVLRLSPQRGTRALTDEFAALRRCLLDAVETLGGGDSERAVVNNAVDEAAISSTDLLEHLGNPFAPKPRVPFAGLVVMSFEKPATAREKSITGDAQAAAH
;
A
#
# COMPACT_ATOMS: atom_id res chain seq x y z
N MET A 1 18.69 -26.10 -7.43
CA MET A 1 17.77 -26.08 -8.61
C MET A 1 16.34 -26.49 -8.25
N ALA A 2 16.03 -27.78 -8.01
CA ALA A 2 14.64 -28.21 -7.80
C ALA A 2 13.97 -27.68 -6.51
N GLU A 3 14.73 -27.53 -5.43
CA GLU A 3 14.20 -27.02 -4.16
C GLU A 3 13.90 -25.51 -4.21
N GLN A 4 14.77 -24.72 -4.86
CA GLN A 4 14.54 -23.30 -5.13
C GLN A 4 13.31 -23.10 -6.02
N ALA A 5 13.14 -23.92 -7.06
CA ALA A 5 11.95 -23.87 -7.92
C ALA A 5 10.65 -24.17 -7.14
N ARG A 6 10.68 -25.13 -6.21
CA ARG A 6 9.53 -25.44 -5.33
C ARG A 6 9.21 -24.28 -4.40
N ARG A 7 10.22 -23.64 -3.80
CA ARG A 7 10.04 -22.48 -2.91
C ARG A 7 9.48 -21.28 -3.67
N ARG A 8 10.03 -20.95 -4.84
CA ARG A 8 9.50 -19.91 -5.74
C ARG A 8 8.04 -20.17 -6.12
N ALA A 9 7.71 -21.41 -6.51
CA ALA A 9 6.33 -21.80 -6.81
C ALA A 9 5.41 -21.68 -5.57
N GLY A 10 5.94 -21.92 -4.37
CA GLY A 10 5.24 -21.72 -3.10
C GLY A 10 4.91 -20.26 -2.82
N VAL A 11 5.89 -19.36 -2.95
CA VAL A 11 5.70 -17.92 -2.76
C VAL A 11 4.67 -17.38 -3.75
N ALA A 12 4.84 -17.69 -5.04
CA ALA A 12 3.94 -17.24 -6.09
C ALA A 12 2.50 -17.71 -5.87
N ARG A 13 2.32 -18.99 -5.48
CA ARG A 13 1.01 -19.57 -5.15
C ARG A 13 0.31 -18.83 -4.01
N VAL A 14 1.03 -18.42 -2.97
CA VAL A 14 0.42 -17.68 -1.85
C VAL A 14 0.03 -16.27 -2.28
N PHE A 15 0.87 -15.58 -3.05
CA PHE A 15 0.57 -14.23 -3.54
C PHE A 15 -0.64 -14.20 -4.49
N VAL A 16 -0.79 -15.21 -5.34
CA VAL A 16 -1.94 -15.32 -6.26
C VAL A 16 -3.18 -15.84 -5.54
N GLY A 17 -3.02 -16.87 -4.70
CA GLY A 17 -4.13 -17.62 -4.11
C GLY A 17 -4.67 -17.06 -2.80
N GLN A 18 -3.88 -16.29 -2.06
CA GLN A 18 -4.28 -15.69 -0.77
C GLN A 18 -3.82 -14.21 -0.60
N PRO A 19 -3.98 -13.34 -1.62
CA PRO A 19 -3.54 -11.94 -1.54
C PRO A 19 -4.25 -11.16 -0.42
N GLU A 20 -5.49 -11.54 -0.08
CA GLU A 20 -6.28 -10.93 0.98
C GLU A 20 -5.64 -11.10 2.36
N ARG A 21 -4.92 -12.21 2.61
CA ARG A 21 -4.24 -12.45 3.89
C ARG A 21 -3.03 -11.53 4.06
N LEU A 22 -2.29 -11.32 2.97
CA LEU A 22 -1.16 -10.39 2.92
C LEU A 22 -1.65 -8.94 3.02
N ALA A 23 -2.71 -8.58 2.29
CA ALA A 23 -3.34 -7.27 2.40
C ALA A 23 -3.86 -7.01 3.81
N ALA A 24 -4.48 -8.00 4.47
CA ALA A 24 -4.93 -7.89 5.84
C ALA A 24 -3.75 -7.73 6.83
N ALA A 25 -2.62 -8.41 6.60
CA ALA A 25 -1.41 -8.23 7.41
C ALA A 25 -0.87 -6.80 7.30
N TRP A 26 -0.80 -6.25 6.09
CA TRP A 26 -0.43 -4.86 5.86
C TRP A 26 -1.42 -3.88 6.51
N ARG A 27 -2.74 -4.09 6.39
CA ARG A 27 -3.74 -3.23 7.06
C ARG A 27 -3.57 -3.22 8.58
N ARG A 28 -3.27 -4.38 9.18
CA ARG A 28 -3.01 -4.48 10.63
C ARG A 28 -1.75 -3.70 11.04
N SER A 29 -0.67 -3.76 10.26
CA SER A 29 0.53 -2.98 10.57
C SER A 29 0.27 -1.48 10.48
N ARG A 30 -0.46 -1.03 9.44
CA ARG A 30 -0.91 0.36 9.28
C ARG A 30 -1.79 0.83 10.43
N PHE A 31 -2.70 -0.02 10.90
CA PHE A 31 -3.55 0.29 12.06
C PHE A 31 -2.74 0.41 13.35
N ALA A 32 -1.74 -0.45 13.55
CA ALA A 32 -0.86 -0.38 14.71
C ALA A 32 0.00 0.89 14.70
N GLU A 33 0.47 1.34 13.53
CA GLU A 33 1.18 2.61 13.35
C GLU A 33 0.26 3.81 13.65
N ALA A 34 -0.91 3.88 13.02
CA ALA A 34 -1.85 5.01 13.19
C ALA A 34 -2.43 5.10 14.61
N ARG A 35 -2.57 3.98 15.33
CA ARG A 35 -3.00 4.00 16.75
C ARG A 35 -2.02 4.78 17.64
N LYS A 36 -0.72 4.79 17.32
CA LYS A 36 0.27 5.59 18.05
C LYS A 36 0.05 7.10 17.84
N GLU A 37 -0.57 7.46 16.72
CA GLU A 37 -0.87 8.84 16.31
C GLU A 37 -2.28 9.30 16.73
N GLY A 38 -3.09 8.42 17.33
CA GLY A 38 -4.40 8.78 17.90
C GLY A 38 -5.56 8.86 16.89
N ALA A 39 -5.36 8.42 15.65
CA ALA A 39 -6.39 8.41 14.61
C ALA A 39 -6.47 7.05 13.88
N PRO A 40 -7.64 6.67 13.34
CA PRO A 40 -7.73 5.47 12.50
C PRO A 40 -6.92 5.69 11.20
N PRO A 41 -6.21 4.65 10.70
CA PRO A 41 -5.52 4.77 9.44
C PRO A 41 -6.55 5.01 8.33
N ARG A 42 -6.27 5.99 7.51
CA ARG A 42 -7.00 6.19 6.26
C ARG A 42 -5.98 5.86 5.18
N ASN A 43 -5.99 4.67 4.61
CA ASN A 43 -4.95 4.31 3.64
C ASN A 43 -5.42 4.63 2.21
N GLN A 44 -4.55 5.24 1.42
CA GLN A 44 -4.78 5.49 0.00
C GLN A 44 -4.75 4.20 -0.82
N LEU A 45 -3.94 3.23 -0.40
CA LEU A 45 -3.76 1.96 -1.12
C LEU A 45 -4.81 0.90 -0.80
N ASP A 46 -5.78 1.13 0.10
CA ASP A 46 -6.66 0.07 0.64
C ASP A 46 -7.42 -0.76 -0.41
N GLN A 47 -7.87 -0.12 -1.49
CA GLN A 47 -8.59 -0.76 -2.61
C GLN A 47 -7.65 -1.35 -3.68
N LEU A 48 -6.36 -1.05 -3.58
CA LEU A 48 -5.33 -1.39 -4.54
C LEU A 48 -4.45 -2.55 -4.06
N VAL A 49 -4.15 -2.62 -2.76
CA VAL A 49 -3.15 -3.54 -2.20
C VAL A 49 -3.43 -5.00 -2.59
N GLU A 50 -4.66 -5.47 -2.43
CA GLU A 50 -4.98 -6.87 -2.73
C GLU A 50 -4.86 -7.21 -4.23
N PRO A 51 -5.49 -6.46 -5.16
CA PRO A 51 -5.28 -6.66 -6.60
C PRO A 51 -3.80 -6.57 -7.01
N PHE A 52 -3.05 -5.64 -6.44
CA PHE A 52 -1.64 -5.45 -6.77
C PHE A 52 -0.77 -6.63 -6.28
N ILE A 53 -1.00 -7.13 -5.06
CA ILE A 53 -0.32 -8.33 -4.54
C ILE A 53 -0.57 -9.54 -5.45
N ARG A 54 -1.80 -9.71 -5.93
CA ARG A 54 -2.13 -10.78 -6.87
C ARG A 54 -1.34 -10.67 -8.16
N GLU A 55 -1.20 -9.46 -8.72
CA GLU A 55 -0.42 -9.24 -9.94
C GLU A 55 1.10 -9.40 -9.73
N ILE A 56 1.62 -9.08 -8.54
CA ILE A 56 2.99 -9.43 -8.14
C ILE A 56 3.15 -10.95 -8.11
N GLY A 57 2.17 -11.67 -7.56
CA GLY A 57 2.12 -13.14 -7.60
C GLY A 57 2.27 -13.69 -9.01
N ARG A 58 1.52 -13.12 -9.98
CA ARG A 58 1.63 -13.50 -11.40
C ARG A 58 3.01 -13.22 -11.98
N SER A 59 3.66 -12.12 -11.61
CA SER A 59 5.06 -11.86 -12.01
C SER A 59 6.01 -12.89 -11.41
N LEU A 60 5.80 -13.35 -10.18
CA LEU A 60 6.60 -14.41 -9.55
C LEU A 60 6.43 -15.76 -10.29
N GLU A 61 5.23 -16.05 -10.80
CA GLU A 61 4.94 -17.20 -11.68
C GLU A 61 5.59 -17.09 -13.08
N GLY A 62 6.17 -15.92 -13.42
CA GLY A 62 6.84 -15.67 -14.70
C GLY A 62 5.95 -14.97 -15.73
N THR A 63 4.80 -14.42 -15.34
CA THR A 63 3.99 -13.59 -16.24
C THR A 63 4.77 -12.34 -16.62
N GLU A 64 4.95 -12.13 -17.93
CA GLU A 64 5.68 -10.98 -18.46
C GLU A 64 4.93 -9.66 -18.26
N GLY A 65 5.70 -8.57 -18.26
CA GLY A 65 5.20 -7.22 -18.08
C GLY A 65 5.10 -6.78 -16.62
N SER A 66 4.72 -5.52 -16.45
CA SER A 66 4.61 -4.86 -15.15
C SER A 66 3.39 -5.36 -14.36
N ALA A 67 3.59 -5.67 -13.08
CA ALA A 67 2.48 -5.95 -12.18
C ALA A 67 1.58 -4.72 -12.00
N TRP A 68 2.18 -3.52 -12.01
CA TRP A 68 1.46 -2.26 -11.91
C TRP A 68 0.52 -2.03 -13.10
N SER A 69 1.01 -2.26 -14.32
CA SER A 69 0.22 -2.09 -15.54
C SER A 69 -0.86 -3.15 -15.75
N ARG A 70 -0.81 -4.27 -15.01
CA ARG A 70 -1.90 -5.26 -15.00
C ARG A 70 -2.92 -5.03 -13.89
N THR A 71 -2.59 -4.19 -12.90
CA THR A 71 -3.44 -4.01 -11.72
C THR A 71 -4.70 -3.23 -12.07
N ARG A 72 -5.85 -3.90 -11.97
CA ARG A 72 -7.18 -3.32 -12.18
C ARG A 72 -7.85 -3.06 -10.84
N ALA A 73 -7.65 -1.86 -10.32
CA ALA A 73 -8.19 -1.43 -9.04
C ALA A 73 -8.53 0.07 -9.04
N VAL A 74 -8.99 0.60 -7.92
CA VAL A 74 -9.15 2.04 -7.73
C VAL A 74 -7.95 2.55 -6.93
N LEU A 75 -7.15 3.43 -7.54
CA LEU A 75 -6.09 4.17 -6.86
C LEU A 75 -6.66 5.53 -6.43
N ARG A 76 -6.75 5.74 -5.11
CA ARG A 76 -7.24 7.00 -4.53
C ARG A 76 -6.05 7.86 -4.14
N LEU A 77 -5.92 9.02 -4.78
CA LEU A 77 -4.83 9.96 -4.51
C LEU A 77 -5.38 11.24 -3.89
N SER A 78 -4.79 11.66 -2.77
CA SER A 78 -5.16 12.90 -2.08
C SER A 78 -4.01 13.90 -2.16
N PRO A 79 -4.15 15.00 -2.92
CA PRO A 79 -3.16 16.07 -2.96
C PRO A 79 -2.88 16.68 -1.59
N GLN A 80 -3.90 16.73 -0.71
CA GLN A 80 -3.78 17.29 0.64
C GLN A 80 -2.81 16.50 1.52
N ARG A 81 -2.65 15.20 1.26
CA ARG A 81 -1.72 14.33 1.99
C ARG A 81 -0.33 14.30 1.40
N GLY A 82 -0.22 14.69 0.13
CA GLY A 82 1.02 14.73 -0.61
C GLY A 82 1.62 13.36 -0.88
N THR A 83 2.78 13.39 -1.53
CA THR A 83 3.52 12.20 -1.98
C THR A 83 4.14 11.44 -0.81
N ARG A 84 4.53 12.13 0.27
CA ARG A 84 5.14 11.50 1.46
C ARG A 84 4.26 10.41 2.08
N ALA A 85 2.98 10.70 2.30
CA ALA A 85 2.05 9.71 2.87
C ALA A 85 1.91 8.47 1.98
N LEU A 86 1.95 8.66 0.65
CA LEU A 86 1.89 7.59 -0.32
C LEU A 86 3.17 6.74 -0.31
N THR A 87 4.34 7.40 -0.27
CA THR A 87 5.65 6.73 -0.13
C THR A 87 5.71 5.90 1.15
N ASP A 88 5.21 6.41 2.27
CA ASP A 88 5.18 5.70 3.55
C ASP A 88 4.28 4.45 3.48
N GLU A 89 3.12 4.55 2.82
CA GLU A 89 2.23 3.39 2.60
C GLU A 89 2.88 2.31 1.73
N PHE A 90 3.58 2.70 0.64
CA PHE A 90 4.34 1.76 -0.19
C PHE A 90 5.54 1.16 0.54
N ALA A 91 6.23 1.92 1.39
CA ALA A 91 7.33 1.40 2.21
C ALA A 91 6.82 0.39 3.25
N ALA A 92 5.65 0.62 3.85
CA ALA A 92 5.00 -0.35 4.73
C ALA A 92 4.58 -1.61 3.95
N LEU A 93 4.07 -1.45 2.73
CA LEU A 93 3.72 -2.58 1.86
C LEU A 93 4.96 -3.40 1.50
N ARG A 94 6.07 -2.75 1.09
CA ARG A 94 7.34 -3.42 0.80
C ARG A 94 7.78 -4.31 1.95
N ARG A 95 7.87 -3.73 3.16
CA ARG A 95 8.28 -4.48 4.36
C ARG A 95 7.39 -5.70 4.57
N CYS A 96 6.07 -5.51 4.54
CA CYS A 96 5.11 -6.60 4.70
C CYS A 96 5.27 -7.72 3.66
N LEU A 97 5.53 -7.39 2.40
CA LEU A 97 5.67 -8.39 1.34
C LEU A 97 7.03 -9.10 1.40
N LEU A 98 8.11 -8.39 1.73
CA LEU A 98 9.42 -9.01 1.91
C LEU A 98 9.44 -9.97 3.11
N ASP A 99 8.82 -9.58 4.22
CA ASP A 99 8.64 -10.45 5.39
C ASP A 99 7.84 -11.71 5.02
N ALA A 100 6.81 -11.57 4.17
CA ALA A 100 6.05 -12.70 3.67
C ALA A 100 6.88 -13.62 2.75
N VAL A 101 7.68 -13.05 1.83
CA VAL A 101 8.60 -13.83 0.99
C VAL A 101 9.57 -14.63 1.86
N GLU A 102 10.15 -14.00 2.88
CA GLU A 102 11.09 -14.64 3.80
C GLU A 102 10.42 -15.76 4.61
N THR A 103 9.23 -15.50 5.15
CA THR A 103 8.44 -16.50 5.90
C THR A 103 8.08 -17.72 5.05
N LEU A 104 7.87 -17.52 3.75
CA LEU A 104 7.56 -18.58 2.78
C LEU A 104 8.82 -19.27 2.22
N GLY A 105 10.01 -18.86 2.65
CA GLY A 105 11.29 -19.42 2.22
C GLY A 105 11.74 -18.97 0.83
N GLY A 106 11.21 -17.86 0.32
CA GLY A 106 11.68 -17.22 -0.92
C GLY A 106 13.09 -16.63 -0.79
N GLY A 107 13.79 -16.53 -1.91
CA GLY A 107 15.16 -16.04 -1.99
C GLY A 107 15.26 -14.68 -2.68
N ASP A 108 16.49 -14.33 -3.07
CA ASP A 108 16.81 -13.03 -3.65
C ASP A 108 16.04 -12.73 -4.95
N SER A 109 15.74 -13.76 -5.76
CA SER A 109 14.95 -13.60 -6.98
C SER A 109 13.53 -13.12 -6.69
N GLU A 110 12.85 -13.72 -5.71
CA GLU A 110 11.49 -13.32 -5.35
C GLU A 110 11.50 -11.94 -4.68
N ARG A 111 12.48 -11.66 -3.82
CA ARG A 111 12.69 -10.35 -3.20
C ARG A 111 12.91 -9.27 -4.26
N ALA A 112 13.69 -9.55 -5.31
CA ALA A 112 13.95 -8.61 -6.40
C ALA A 112 12.66 -8.30 -7.20
N VAL A 113 11.84 -9.32 -7.51
CA VAL A 113 10.55 -9.11 -8.19
C VAL A 113 9.62 -8.22 -7.35
N VAL A 114 9.50 -8.49 -6.05
CA VAL A 114 8.69 -7.69 -5.14
C VAL A 114 9.21 -6.25 -5.06
N ASN A 115 10.52 -6.06 -4.87
CA ASN A 115 11.13 -4.73 -4.79
C ASN A 115 10.86 -3.92 -6.06
N ASN A 116 11.16 -4.50 -7.23
CA ASN A 116 10.98 -3.83 -8.52
C ASN A 116 9.52 -3.44 -8.76
N ALA A 117 8.57 -4.32 -8.46
CA ALA A 117 7.15 -4.03 -8.61
C ALA A 117 6.72 -2.89 -7.68
N VAL A 118 7.15 -2.90 -6.42
CA VAL A 118 6.77 -1.85 -5.45
C VAL A 118 7.46 -0.52 -5.77
N ASP A 119 8.72 -0.52 -6.19
CA ASP A 119 9.43 0.70 -6.64
C ASP A 119 8.71 1.33 -7.83
N GLU A 120 8.39 0.52 -8.84
CA GLU A 120 7.68 0.97 -10.04
C GLU A 120 6.30 1.55 -9.70
N ALA A 121 5.53 0.88 -8.83
CA ALA A 121 4.24 1.35 -8.37
C ALA A 121 4.33 2.66 -7.56
N ALA A 122 5.32 2.77 -6.67
CA ALA A 122 5.54 3.97 -5.86
C ALA A 122 5.91 5.18 -6.73
N ILE A 123 6.84 5.01 -7.68
CA ILE A 123 7.24 6.06 -8.62
C ILE A 123 6.05 6.46 -9.49
N SER A 124 5.37 5.48 -10.12
CA SER A 124 4.26 5.76 -11.03
C SER A 124 3.07 6.42 -10.32
N SER A 125 2.80 6.07 -9.07
CA SER A 125 1.73 6.71 -8.29
C SER A 125 2.09 8.13 -7.85
N THR A 126 3.38 8.39 -7.60
CA THR A 126 3.91 9.72 -7.28
C THR A 126 3.83 10.62 -8.51
N ASP A 127 4.29 10.15 -9.67
CA ASP A 127 4.18 10.85 -10.95
C ASP A 127 2.70 11.15 -11.29
N LEU A 128 1.79 10.20 -11.04
CA LEU A 128 0.35 10.42 -11.21
C LEU A 128 -0.18 11.54 -10.31
N LEU A 129 0.20 11.56 -9.04
CA LEU A 129 -0.22 12.60 -8.11
C LEU A 129 0.29 13.98 -8.54
N GLU A 130 1.54 14.06 -8.97
CA GLU A 130 2.13 15.30 -9.49
C GLU A 130 1.43 15.76 -10.77
N HIS A 131 1.17 14.85 -11.72
CA HIS A 131 0.48 15.16 -12.97
C HIS A 131 -0.98 15.61 -12.75
N LEU A 132 -1.65 15.08 -11.72
CA LEU A 132 -2.99 15.54 -11.33
C LEU A 132 -2.97 16.97 -10.76
N GLY A 133 -1.91 17.35 -10.05
CA GLY A 133 -1.72 18.71 -9.52
C GLY A 133 -1.18 19.71 -10.54
N ASN A 134 -0.46 19.23 -11.55
CA ASN A 134 0.15 20.03 -12.61
C ASN A 134 0.08 19.29 -13.96
N PRO A 135 -0.80 19.70 -14.88
CA PRO A 135 -0.95 19.08 -16.20
C PRO A 135 0.32 19.08 -17.07
N PHE A 136 1.28 19.96 -16.76
CA PHE A 136 2.57 20.06 -17.46
C PHE A 136 3.64 19.12 -16.87
N ALA A 137 3.38 18.47 -15.74
CA ALA A 137 4.30 17.48 -15.20
C ALA A 137 4.35 16.24 -16.12
N PRO A 138 5.46 15.49 -16.12
CA PRO A 138 5.57 14.26 -16.90
C PRO A 138 4.47 13.26 -16.55
N LYS A 139 3.98 12.52 -17.55
CA LYS A 139 3.10 11.37 -17.30
C LYS A 139 3.91 10.23 -16.68
N PRO A 140 3.26 9.36 -15.88
CA PRO A 140 3.92 8.18 -15.33
C PRO A 140 4.49 7.30 -16.46
N ARG A 141 5.72 6.81 -16.28
CA ARG A 141 6.37 5.93 -17.26
C ARG A 141 5.63 4.61 -17.43
N VAL A 142 5.10 4.08 -16.34
CA VAL A 142 4.33 2.83 -16.34
C VAL A 142 2.86 3.16 -16.07
N PRO A 143 1.96 2.90 -17.03
CA PRO A 143 0.55 3.22 -16.87
C PRO A 143 -0.08 2.32 -15.81
N PHE A 144 -1.02 2.86 -15.05
CA PHE A 144 -1.91 2.08 -14.20
C PHE A 144 -3.14 1.66 -15.01
N ALA A 145 -3.50 0.37 -15.00
CA ALA A 145 -4.65 -0.13 -15.76
C ALA A 145 -6.01 0.03 -15.06
N GLY A 146 -5.99 0.51 -13.82
CA GLY A 146 -7.21 0.78 -13.06
C GLY A 146 -7.73 2.21 -13.19
N LEU A 147 -8.66 2.55 -12.31
CA LEU A 147 -9.23 3.89 -12.19
C LEU A 147 -8.41 4.71 -11.20
N VAL A 148 -7.96 5.90 -11.61
CA VAL A 148 -7.33 6.87 -10.69
C VAL A 148 -8.37 7.89 -10.27
N VAL A 149 -8.56 8.06 -8.97
CA VAL A 149 -9.55 9.00 -8.40
C VAL A 149 -8.85 9.96 -7.47
N MET A 150 -9.09 11.25 -7.68
CA MET A 150 -8.65 12.28 -6.74
C MET A 150 -9.63 12.34 -5.55
N SER A 151 -9.10 12.14 -4.35
CA SER A 151 -9.86 12.15 -3.10
C SER A 151 -9.68 13.48 -2.39
N PHE A 152 -10.79 14.21 -2.19
CA PHE A 152 -10.83 15.41 -1.38
C PHE A 152 -11.27 15.07 0.03
N GLU A 153 -10.36 15.13 0.98
CA GLU A 153 -10.70 14.91 2.38
C GLU A 153 -11.23 16.20 3.02
N LYS A 154 -12.38 16.10 3.68
CA LYS A 154 -12.87 17.18 4.53
C LYS A 154 -11.87 17.34 5.69
N PRO A 155 -11.37 18.56 5.98
CA PRO A 155 -10.45 18.76 7.09
C PRO A 155 -11.11 18.22 8.35
N ALA A 156 -10.37 17.40 9.11
CA ALA A 156 -10.87 16.88 10.36
C ALA A 156 -11.17 18.08 11.26
N THR A 157 -12.44 18.30 11.60
CA THR A 157 -12.80 19.23 12.65
C THR A 157 -12.02 18.79 13.89
N ALA A 158 -11.12 19.66 14.35
CA ALA A 158 -10.38 19.45 15.58
C ALA A 158 -11.42 19.07 16.63
N ARG A 159 -11.31 17.86 17.20
CA ARG A 159 -12.17 17.42 18.28
C ARG A 159 -12.16 18.51 19.33
N GLU A 160 -13.29 19.19 19.50
CA GLU A 160 -13.55 20.00 20.69
C GLU A 160 -13.25 19.08 21.87
N LYS A 161 -12.23 19.47 22.65
CA LYS A 161 -11.95 18.85 23.94
C LYS A 161 -13.24 19.02 24.73
N SER A 162 -13.97 17.93 24.93
CA SER A 162 -15.00 17.85 25.96
C SER A 162 -14.32 18.15 27.28
N ILE A 163 -14.44 19.40 27.74
CA ILE A 163 -14.15 19.83 29.10
C ILE A 163 -15.11 19.01 29.95
N THR A 164 -14.61 17.88 30.45
CA THR A 164 -15.34 17.05 31.40
C THR A 164 -15.04 17.68 32.76
N GLY A 165 -16.10 18.14 33.42
CA GLY A 165 -16.02 19.07 34.53
C GLY A 165 -15.20 18.56 35.70
N ASP A 166 -14.36 19.45 36.21
CA ASP A 166 -13.78 19.36 37.53
C ASP A 166 -14.14 20.67 38.25
N ALA A 167 -15.14 20.59 39.12
CA ALA A 167 -15.41 21.58 40.17
C ALA A 167 -15.97 20.83 41.38
N GLN A 168 -15.01 20.24 42.08
CA GLN A 168 -14.94 20.00 43.52
C GLN A 168 -16.03 20.64 44.39
N ALA A 169 -16.52 19.81 45.32
CA ALA A 169 -16.69 20.08 46.75
C ALA A 169 -17.08 21.52 47.17
N ALA A 170 -18.31 21.64 47.68
CA ALA A 170 -18.61 22.58 48.76
C ALA A 170 -19.27 21.80 49.89
N ALA A 171 -18.50 21.60 50.96
CA ALA A 171 -19.03 21.32 52.28
C ALA A 171 -19.81 22.55 52.76
N HIS A 172 -21.03 22.36 53.26
CA HIS A 172 -21.62 23.06 54.40
C HIS A 172 -22.89 22.32 54.84
#